data_AF-A0A3N5T2P0-F1
#
_entry.id   AF-A0A3N5T2P0-F1
#
_cell.length_a   1.000
_cell.length_b   1.000
_cell.length_c   1.000
_cell.angle_alpha   90.00
_cell.angle_beta   90.00
_cell.angle_gamma   90.00
#
_symmetry.space_group_name_H-M   'P 1'
#
loop_
_entity.id
_entity.type
_entity.pdbx_description
1 polymer ?
#
loop_
_entity_poly.entity_id
_entity_poly.type
_entity_poly.pdbx_seq_one_letter_code
_entity_poly.pdbx_strand_id
1 'polypeptide(L)'
;MLDTVFPRIPGDIGNAYSYTFPVRYKVVKGAKPDKIMKNEPDLDMLEPFIQAARELESEGVKAITTSCGFLAVFQKELSKAVRSPVFTSALILVPLVRAMLNKEKWIAIFTFNAAATTERHFNGTGWSA
;
A
#
# COMPACT_ATOMS: atom_id res chain seq x y z
N MET A 1 -1.28 -2.26 -8.62
CA MET A 1 -1.98 -1.04 -9.07
C MET A 1 -3.49 -1.24 -8.94
N LEU A 2 -4.21 -0.22 -8.48
CA LEU A 2 -5.68 -0.22 -8.53
C LEU A 2 -6.18 -0.13 -9.97
N ASP A 3 -7.37 -0.64 -10.23
CA ASP A 3 -8.03 -0.62 -11.53
C ASP A 3 -8.59 0.78 -11.82
N THR A 4 -7.70 1.67 -12.27
CA THR A 4 -7.95 3.10 -12.45
C THR A 4 -7.39 3.58 -13.77
N VAL A 5 -8.11 4.49 -14.44
CA VAL A 5 -7.75 4.99 -15.77
C VAL A 5 -7.58 6.51 -15.69
N PHE A 6 -6.32 6.96 -15.69
CA PHE A 6 -5.94 8.36 -15.81
C PHE A 6 -4.49 8.48 -16.29
N PRO A 7 -4.07 9.63 -16.85
CA PRO A 7 -2.69 9.82 -17.30
C PRO A 7 -1.69 9.60 -16.17
N ARG A 8 -0.74 8.69 -16.39
CA ARG A 8 0.37 8.40 -15.46
C ARG A 8 1.57 9.22 -15.92
N ILE A 9 1.72 10.45 -15.43
CA ILE A 9 2.87 11.30 -15.77
C ILE A 9 4.15 10.85 -15.04
N PRO A 10 5.36 11.20 -15.51
CA PRO A 10 6.57 10.96 -14.74
C PRO A 10 6.46 11.54 -13.33
N GLY A 11 6.83 10.75 -12.33
CA GLY A 11 6.58 11.01 -10.91
C GLY A 11 5.41 10.20 -10.32
N ASP A 12 4.47 9.73 -11.14
CA ASP A 12 3.43 8.79 -10.69
C ASP A 12 4.01 7.38 -10.54
N ILE A 13 3.59 6.70 -9.47
CA ILE A 13 4.04 5.34 -9.14
C ILE A 13 3.78 4.32 -10.27
N GLY A 14 2.71 4.52 -11.05
CA GLY A 14 2.28 3.72 -12.18
C GLY A 14 2.95 4.05 -13.51
N ASN A 15 3.88 5.02 -13.55
CA ASN A 15 4.68 5.32 -14.73
C ASN A 15 6.08 4.71 -14.59
N ALA A 16 6.48 3.85 -15.53
CA ALA A 16 7.79 3.20 -15.54
C ALA A 16 8.96 4.19 -15.65
N TYR A 17 8.76 5.34 -16.32
CA TYR A 17 9.77 6.39 -16.46
C TYR A 17 10.03 7.16 -15.15
N SER A 18 9.23 6.94 -14.10
CA SER A 18 9.47 7.52 -12.77
C SER A 18 10.67 6.88 -12.05
N TYR A 19 11.22 5.79 -12.57
CA TYR A 19 12.24 4.98 -11.89
C TYR A 19 13.52 4.87 -12.71
N THR A 20 14.65 4.89 -12.00
CA THR A 20 15.99 4.62 -12.56
C THR A 20 16.34 3.13 -12.57
N PHE A 21 15.37 2.27 -12.23
CA PHE A 21 15.51 0.82 -12.13
C PHE A 21 14.28 0.13 -12.75
N PRO A 22 14.40 -1.14 -13.19
CA PRO A 22 13.30 -1.83 -13.84
C PRO A 22 12.14 -2.10 -12.88
N VAL A 23 10.91 -1.85 -13.35
CA VAL A 23 9.67 -2.09 -12.60
C VAL A 23 8.74 -3.05 -13.36
N ARG A 24 7.87 -3.72 -12.60
CA ARG A 24 6.79 -4.58 -13.10
C ARG A 24 5.48 -4.16 -12.46
N TYR A 25 4.42 -4.16 -13.26
CA TYR A 25 3.09 -3.73 -12.82
C TYR A 25 2.09 -4.87 -12.96
N LYS A 26 1.28 -5.05 -11.92
CA LYS A 26 0.00 -5.74 -12.00
C LYS A 26 -1.14 -4.82 -11.63
N VAL A 27 -2.16 -4.82 -12.47
CA VAL A 27 -3.45 -4.19 -12.19
C VAL A 27 -4.36 -5.26 -11.59
N VAL A 28 -4.85 -5.01 -10.39
CA VAL A 28 -5.83 -5.91 -9.75
C VAL A 28 -7.20 -5.54 -10.28
N LYS A 29 -7.68 -6.27 -11.29
CA LYS A 29 -8.95 -5.98 -11.96
C LYS A 29 -10.11 -5.97 -10.95
N GLY A 30 -10.98 -4.97 -11.03
CA GLY A 30 -12.10 -4.79 -10.11
C GLY A 30 -11.74 -4.18 -8.75
N ALA A 31 -10.44 -3.96 -8.46
CA ALA A 31 -9.98 -3.20 -7.30
C ALA A 31 -10.14 -1.70 -7.53
N LYS A 32 -11.38 -1.25 -7.47
CA LYS A 32 -11.72 0.17 -7.58
C LYS A 32 -11.57 0.89 -6.24
N PRO A 33 -11.25 2.20 -6.22
CA PRO A 33 -11.00 2.96 -5.00
C PRO A 33 -12.14 2.89 -3.97
N ASP A 34 -13.39 2.91 -4.43
CA ASP A 34 -14.61 2.85 -3.62
C ASP A 34 -14.79 1.55 -2.82
N LYS A 35 -14.16 0.44 -3.23
CA LYS A 35 -14.17 -0.82 -2.47
C LYS A 35 -13.13 -0.88 -1.35
N ILE A 36 -12.09 -0.05 -1.46
CA ILE A 36 -10.92 -0.06 -0.57
C ILE A 36 -11.00 1.12 0.42
N MET A 37 -11.50 2.27 -0.03
CA MET A 37 -11.65 3.49 0.74
C MET A 37 -12.98 3.53 1.52
N LYS A 38 -13.30 2.44 2.20
CA LYS A 38 -14.43 2.33 3.14
C LYS A 38 -13.90 2.19 4.56
N ASN A 39 -14.72 2.51 5.56
CA ASN A 39 -14.38 2.29 6.97
C ASN A 39 -14.04 0.82 7.25
N GLU A 40 -14.70 -0.10 6.53
CA GLU A 40 -14.38 -1.51 6.49
C GLU A 40 -14.07 -1.91 5.04
N PRO A 41 -12.82 -2.29 4.73
CA PRO A 41 -12.48 -2.78 3.41
C PRO A 41 -13.14 -4.13 3.18
N ASP A 42 -13.70 -4.33 1.99
CA ASP A 42 -14.31 -5.61 1.61
C ASP A 42 -13.23 -6.69 1.65
N LEU A 43 -13.34 -7.68 2.55
CA LEU A 43 -12.36 -8.77 2.69
C LEU A 43 -12.19 -9.57 1.39
N ASP A 44 -13.22 -9.60 0.55
CA ASP A 44 -13.19 -10.19 -0.79
C ASP A 44 -12.13 -9.56 -1.71
N MET A 45 -11.66 -8.36 -1.38
CA MET A 45 -10.59 -7.70 -2.12
C MET A 45 -9.20 -8.26 -1.80
N LEU A 46 -9.02 -8.95 -0.67
CA LEU A 46 -7.71 -9.43 -0.24
C LEU A 46 -7.12 -10.48 -1.20
N GLU A 47 -7.90 -11.49 -1.57
CA GLU A 47 -7.42 -12.60 -2.40
C GLU A 47 -6.92 -12.13 -3.78
N PRO A 48 -7.63 -11.24 -4.51
CA PRO A 48 -7.09 -10.62 -5.71
C PRO A 48 -5.73 -9.92 -5.53
N PHE A 49 -5.49 -9.26 -4.40
CA PHE A 49 -4.18 -8.66 -4.11
C PHE A 49 -3.11 -9.70 -3.79
N ILE A 50 -3.45 -10.77 -3.06
CA ILE A 50 -2.55 -11.89 -2.79
C ILE A 50 -2.10 -12.55 -4.10
N GLN A 51 -3.05 -12.82 -5.00
CA GLN A 51 -2.76 -13.43 -6.29
C GLN A 51 -1.83 -12.54 -7.12
N ALA A 52 -2.12 -11.24 -7.20
CA ALA A 52 -1.25 -10.30 -7.91
C ALA A 52 0.16 -10.19 -7.29
N ALA A 53 0.28 -10.28 -5.97
CA ALA A 53 1.59 -10.28 -5.30
C ALA A 53 2.40 -11.54 -5.65
N ARG A 54 1.77 -12.72 -5.64
CA ARG A 54 2.40 -13.99 -6.02
C ARG A 54 2.84 -14.02 -7.49
N GLU A 55 2.04 -13.44 -8.38
CA GLU A 55 2.41 -13.29 -9.79
C GLU A 55 3.62 -12.37 -9.97
N LEU A 56 3.66 -11.23 -9.28
CA LEU A 56 4.83 -10.35 -9.33
C LEU A 56 6.08 -11.06 -8.79
N GLU A 57 5.95 -11.82 -7.70
CA GLU A 57 7.04 -12.62 -7.15
C GLU A 57 7.54 -13.69 -8.14
N SER A 58 6.64 -14.41 -8.82
CA SER A 58 7.04 -15.40 -9.83
C SER A 58 7.70 -14.78 -11.06
N GLU A 59 7.39 -13.50 -11.36
CA GLU A 59 8.08 -12.68 -12.37
C GLU A 59 9.46 -12.17 -11.91
N GLY A 60 9.86 -12.45 -10.66
CA GLY A 60 11.23 -12.20 -10.16
C GLY A 60 11.47 -10.83 -9.53
N VAL A 61 10.41 -10.10 -9.14
CA VAL A 61 10.58 -8.82 -8.42
C VAL A 61 11.32 -9.00 -7.09
N LYS A 62 12.00 -7.95 -6.63
CA LYS A 62 12.75 -7.96 -5.35
C LYS A 62 12.01 -7.31 -4.19
N ALA A 63 10.97 -6.54 -4.50
CA ALA A 63 10.08 -5.90 -3.55
C ALA A 63 8.75 -5.60 -4.25
N ILE A 64 7.68 -5.54 -3.46
CA ILE A 64 6.32 -5.25 -3.94
C ILE A 64 5.80 -4.02 -3.19
N THR A 65 5.19 -3.10 -3.90
CA THR A 65 4.49 -1.96 -3.32
C THR A 65 3.17 -1.71 -4.01
N THR A 66 2.34 -0.82 -3.47
CA THR A 66 1.01 -0.51 -3.99
C THR A 66 0.87 0.98 -4.24
N SER A 67 -0.11 1.35 -5.06
CA SER A 67 -0.38 2.76 -5.39
C SER A 67 -1.34 3.45 -4.43
N CYS A 68 -1.95 2.73 -3.48
CA CYS A 68 -2.98 3.26 -2.60
C CYS A 68 -2.63 2.95 -1.14
N GLY A 69 -2.39 4.00 -0.34
CA GLY A 69 -2.02 3.87 1.07
C GLY A 69 -3.10 3.26 1.96
N PHE A 70 -4.36 3.20 1.52
CA PHE A 70 -5.45 2.53 2.23
C PHE A 70 -5.30 1.00 2.26
N LEU A 71 -4.43 0.43 1.41
CA LEU A 71 -4.05 -0.99 1.48
C LEU A 71 -3.15 -1.30 2.70
N ALA A 72 -2.88 -0.31 3.56
CA ALA A 72 -2.26 -0.48 4.87
C ALA A 72 -2.88 -1.61 5.70
N VAL A 73 -4.21 -1.76 5.62
CA VAL A 73 -4.97 -2.81 6.31
C VAL A 73 -4.57 -4.24 5.91
N PHE A 74 -4.06 -4.44 4.70
CA PHE A 74 -3.68 -5.75 4.15
C PHE A 74 -2.16 -6.00 4.21
N GLN A 75 -1.40 -5.11 4.86
CA GLN A 75 0.06 -5.19 4.90
C GLN A 75 0.54 -6.56 5.44
N LYS A 76 -0.07 -7.06 6.52
CA LYS A 76 0.35 -8.31 7.16
C LYS A 76 0.02 -9.52 6.29
N GLU A 77 -1.17 -9.56 5.73
CA GLU A 77 -1.69 -10.65 4.92
C GLU A 77 -0.89 -10.77 3.63
N LEU A 78 -0.62 -9.66 2.95
CA LEU A 78 0.19 -9.64 1.74
C LEU A 78 1.64 -10.03 2.02
N SER A 79 2.24 -9.51 3.09
CA SER A 79 3.62 -9.86 3.47
C SER A 79 3.77 -11.35 3.81
N LYS A 80 2.73 -11.99 4.37
CA LYS A 80 2.74 -13.43 4.67
C LYS A 80 2.58 -14.30 3.42
N ALA A 81 1.99 -13.77 2.35
CA ALA A 81 1.62 -14.55 1.18
C ALA A 81 2.77 -14.76 0.17
N VAL A 82 3.86 -14.01 0.31
CA VAL A 82 5.03 -14.00 -0.58
C VAL A 82 6.33 -13.93 0.23
N ARG A 83 7.47 -14.25 -0.38
CA ARG A 83 8.80 -14.15 0.26
C ARG A 83 9.41 -12.76 0.11
N SER A 84 9.05 -12.07 -0.97
CA SER A 84 9.53 -10.73 -1.31
C SER A 84 8.95 -9.70 -0.33
N PRO A 85 9.75 -8.72 0.14
CA PRO A 85 9.24 -7.65 0.99
C PRO A 85 8.07 -6.89 0.36
N VAL A 86 7.01 -6.65 1.12
CA VAL A 86 5.81 -5.91 0.70
C VAL A 86 5.69 -4.60 1.47
N PHE A 87 5.36 -3.51 0.79
CA PHE A 87 5.13 -2.20 1.38
C PHE A 87 3.84 -1.57 0.82
N THR A 88 2.73 -1.68 1.54
CA THR A 88 1.43 -1.20 1.05
C THR A 88 1.18 0.28 1.31
N SER A 89 1.93 0.91 2.22
CA SER A 89 1.68 2.29 2.63
C SER A 89 2.91 2.93 3.27
N ALA A 90 3.06 4.24 3.10
CA ALA A 90 4.05 5.04 3.82
C ALA A 90 3.85 5.01 5.34
N LEU A 91 2.67 4.62 5.83
CA LEU A 91 2.38 4.47 7.27
C LEU A 91 3.33 3.47 7.97
N ILE A 92 3.94 2.53 7.23
CA ILE A 92 4.96 1.60 7.75
C ILE A 92 6.18 2.34 8.32
N LEU A 93 6.45 3.57 7.86
CA LEU A 93 7.57 4.38 8.32
C LEU A 93 7.32 5.04 9.69
N VAL A 94 6.08 5.10 10.17
CA VAL A 94 5.73 5.84 11.40
C VAL A 94 6.47 5.32 12.63
N PRO A 95 6.58 3.99 12.89
CA PRO A 95 7.36 3.49 14.02
C PRO A 95 8.83 3.92 13.97
N LEU A 96 9.42 3.91 12.78
CA LEU A 96 10.81 4.33 12.56
C LEU A 96 10.97 5.83 12.85
N VAL A 97 10.09 6.66 12.28
CA VAL A 97 10.11 8.12 12.50
C VAL A 97 9.87 8.43 13.98
N ARG A 98 8.95 7.71 14.64
CA ARG A 98 8.67 7.88 16.07
C ARG A 98 9.89 7.61 16.94
N ALA A 99 10.71 6.62 16.60
CA ALA A 99 11.94 6.31 17.32
C ALA A 99 13.04 7.39 17.16
N MET A 100 12.99 8.18 16.08
CA MET A 100 13.97 9.25 15.81
C MET A 100 13.62 10.58 16.48
N LEU A 101 12.35 10.79 16.84
CA LEU A 101 11.84 12.07 17.32
C LEU A 101 11.69 12.09 18.85
N ASN A 102 11.94 13.25 19.47
CA ASN A 102 11.53 13.52 20.85
C ASN A 102 10.01 13.29 21.01
N LYS A 103 9.60 12.62 22.10
CA LYS A 103 8.21 12.30 22.45
C LYS A 103 7.26 13.52 22.43
N GLU A 104 7.77 14.74 22.62
CA GLU A 104 6.99 15.99 22.55
C GLU A 104 6.63 16.42 21.12
N LYS A 105 7.27 15.83 20.10
CA LYS A 105 6.98 16.11 18.69
C LYS A 105 5.89 15.20 18.13
N TRP A 106 5.06 15.77 17.27
CA TRP A 106 3.97 15.09 16.57
C TRP A 106 4.39 14.59 15.19
N ILE A 107 3.80 13.48 14.75
CA ILE A 107 3.90 12.98 13.37
C ILE A 107 2.57 13.27 12.68
N ALA A 108 2.56 14.20 11.75
CA ALA A 108 1.35 14.54 10.99
C ALA A 108 1.16 13.58 9.81
N ILE A 109 -0.04 13.02 9.68
CA ILE A 109 -0.43 12.15 8.57
C ILE A 109 -1.33 12.94 7.60
N PHE A 110 -0.88 13.11 6.37
CA PHE A 110 -1.69 13.70 5.30
C PHE A 110 -2.34 12.57 4.49
N THR A 111 -3.67 12.57 4.43
CA THR A 111 -4.46 11.52 3.80
C THR A 111 -5.51 12.12 2.88
N PHE A 112 -5.87 11.37 1.83
CA PHE A 112 -6.93 11.76 0.90
C PHE A 112 -8.30 11.86 1.59
N ASN A 113 -8.56 10.99 2.58
CA ASN A 113 -9.83 10.96 3.30
C ASN A 113 -9.60 10.63 4.79
N ALA A 114 -9.65 11.67 5.62
CA ALA A 114 -9.45 11.53 7.07
C ALA A 114 -10.55 10.67 7.73
N ALA A 115 -11.81 10.80 7.30
CA ALA A 115 -12.93 10.06 7.86
C ALA A 115 -12.83 8.55 7.63
N ALA A 116 -12.22 8.13 6.51
CA ALA A 116 -11.98 6.73 6.20
C ALA A 116 -10.64 6.20 6.75
N THR A 117 -9.77 7.07 7.26
CA THR A 117 -8.48 6.66 7.83
C THR A 117 -8.68 6.24 9.29
N THR A 118 -8.79 4.93 9.50
CA THR A 118 -9.13 4.33 10.80
C THR A 118 -7.95 3.61 11.45
N GLU A 119 -8.11 3.26 12.74
CA GLU A 119 -7.17 2.48 13.54
C GLU A 119 -6.70 1.17 12.89
N ARG A 120 -7.53 0.56 12.02
CA ARG A 120 -7.16 -0.64 11.27
C ARG A 120 -5.98 -0.39 10.32
N HIS A 121 -5.88 0.79 9.73
CA HIS A 121 -4.80 1.15 8.82
C HIS A 121 -3.46 1.25 9.57
N PHE A 122 -3.48 1.88 10.76
CA PHE A 122 -2.30 1.97 11.62
C PHE A 122 -1.89 0.58 12.11
N ASN A 123 -2.84 -0.19 12.64
CA ASN A 123 -2.58 -1.54 13.16
C ASN A 123 -2.08 -2.51 12.08
N GLY A 124 -2.57 -2.37 10.84
CA GLY A 124 -2.09 -3.11 9.68
C GLY A 124 -0.60 -2.86 9.42
N THR A 125 -0.15 -1.63 9.66
CA THR A 125 1.26 -1.21 9.49
C THR A 125 2.09 -1.23 10.78
N GLY A 126 1.55 -1.81 11.86
CA GLY A 126 2.31 -2.17 13.06
C GLY A 126 2.35 -1.12 14.16
N TRP A 127 1.42 -0.17 14.18
CA TRP A 127 1.31 0.84 15.24
C TRP A 127 -0.14 1.30 15.47
N SER A 128 -0.35 2.15 16.46
CA SER A 128 -1.65 2.67 16.88
C SER A 128 -1.56 4.17 17.10
N ALA A 129 -2.63 4.92 16.79
CA ALA A 129 -2.64 6.39 16.84
C ALA A 129 -2.93 6.96 18.24
#